data_AF-A0A973SFB2-F1
#
_entry.id   AF-A0A973SFB2-F1
#
_cell.length_a   1.000
_cell.length_b   1.000
_cell.length_c   1.000
_cell.angle_alpha   90.00
_cell.angle_beta   90.00
_cell.angle_gamma   90.00
#
_symmetry.space_group_name_H-M   'P 1'
#
loop_
_entity.id
_entity.type
_entity.pdbx_description
1 polymer ?
#
loop_
_entity_poly.entity_id
_entity_poly.type
_entity_poly.pdbx_seq_one_letter_code
_entity_poly.pdbx_strand_id
1 'polypeptide(L)'
;MRGSHTDPHLGNVLAAPGRIWLIDWDDAALSAPEHDLMLVLGGAYGDEYIGDRERAWFFEGYGDVDFDAECLAYCRASRGLVDVAFLAEEAFTAPDPGLPADSDRGWRTRAAQMLAHQFGPTGFISLALAG
;
A
#
# COMPACT_ATOMS: atom_id res chain seq x y z
N MET A 1 13.90 -15.09 3.68
CA MET A 1 13.94 -13.78 3.00
C MET A 1 14.23 -13.98 1.52
N ARG A 2 13.62 -13.18 0.66
CA ARG A 2 13.79 -13.15 -0.81
C ARG A 2 13.90 -11.69 -1.26
N GLY A 3 14.35 -11.46 -2.50
CA GLY A 3 14.27 -10.11 -3.08
C GLY A 3 12.81 -9.68 -3.17
N SER A 4 12.52 -8.48 -2.69
CA SER A 4 11.17 -7.93 -2.52
C SER A 4 11.19 -6.47 -2.95
N HIS A 5 10.08 -6.02 -3.55
CA HIS A 5 9.91 -4.64 -3.98
C HIS A 5 9.75 -3.70 -2.79
N THR A 6 9.12 -4.18 -1.72
CA THR A 6 8.75 -3.47 -0.48
C THR A 6 7.64 -2.42 -0.63
N ASP A 7 7.39 -1.93 -1.84
CA ASP A 7 6.24 -1.06 -2.13
C ASP A 7 5.49 -1.28 -3.46
N PRO A 8 5.03 -2.51 -3.79
CA PRO A 8 4.42 -2.81 -5.10
C PRO A 8 2.92 -2.45 -5.16
N HIS A 9 2.54 -1.23 -4.77
CA HIS A 9 1.14 -0.77 -4.85
C HIS A 9 0.75 -0.38 -6.29
N LEU A 10 -0.53 -0.12 -6.59
CA LEU A 10 -0.98 0.07 -7.98
C LEU A 10 -0.39 1.32 -8.64
N GLY A 11 -0.02 2.32 -7.85
CA GLY A 11 0.74 3.48 -8.34
C GLY A 11 2.10 3.14 -8.94
N ASN A 12 2.71 2.02 -8.52
CA ASN A 12 3.98 1.50 -9.04
C ASN A 12 3.82 0.45 -10.15
N VAL A 13 2.59 0.25 -10.64
CA VAL A 13 2.28 -0.67 -11.74
C VAL A 13 1.85 0.09 -12.98
N LEU A 14 2.66 0.02 -14.04
CA LEU A 14 2.29 0.54 -15.36
C LEU A 14 1.78 -0.60 -16.24
N ALA A 15 0.68 -0.36 -16.95
CA ALA A 15 0.09 -1.34 -17.85
C ALA A 15 -0.13 -0.77 -19.25
N ALA A 16 0.17 -1.58 -20.27
CA ALA A 16 -0.17 -1.36 -21.66
C ALA A 16 -0.66 -2.68 -22.27
N PRO A 17 -1.28 -2.68 -23.47
CA PRO A 17 -1.72 -3.93 -24.11
C PRO A 17 -0.58 -4.96 -24.20
N GLY A 18 -0.75 -6.08 -23.50
CA GLY A 18 0.21 -7.19 -23.45
C GLY A 18 1.51 -6.92 -22.69
N ARG A 19 1.61 -5.83 -21.92
CA ARG A 19 2.81 -5.47 -21.16
C ARG A 19 2.47 -4.88 -19.80
N ILE A 20 3.22 -5.27 -18.79
CA ILE A 20 3.16 -4.74 -17.43
C ILE A 20 4.58 -4.40 -17.00
N TRP A 21 4.75 -3.29 -16.31
CA TRP A 21 6.00 -2.89 -15.66
C TRP A 21 5.74 -2.62 -14.19
N LEU A 22 6.62 -3.15 -13.35
CA LEU A 22 6.76 -2.76 -11.96
C LEU A 22 7.93 -1.75 -11.90
N ILE A 23 7.65 -0.55 -11.44
CA ILE A 23 8.60 0.56 -11.36
C ILE A 23 8.91 0.88 -9.89
N ASP A 24 9.84 1.81 -9.64
CA ASP A 24 10.20 2.27 -8.28
C ASP A 24 10.92 1.23 -7.41
N TRP A 25 12.07 0.77 -7.90
CA TRP A 25 12.90 -0.25 -7.24
C TRP A 25 13.89 0.33 -6.21
N ASP A 26 13.79 1.61 -5.85
CA ASP A 26 14.80 2.29 -5.02
C ASP A 26 14.86 1.73 -3.59
N ASP A 27 13.72 1.25 -3.05
CA ASP A 27 13.62 0.63 -1.72
C ASP A 27 13.66 -0.90 -1.73
N ALA A 28 13.95 -1.52 -2.89
CA ALA A 28 13.97 -2.97 -3.01
C ALA A 28 14.99 -3.61 -2.05
N ALA A 29 14.54 -4.63 -1.31
CA ALA A 29 15.31 -5.21 -0.22
C ALA A 29 15.13 -6.73 -0.09
N LEU A 30 15.97 -7.37 0.72
CA LEU A 30 15.73 -8.74 1.17
C LEU A 30 14.70 -8.71 2.29
N SER A 31 13.48 -9.16 2.00
CA SER A 31 12.35 -9.15 2.95
C SER A 31 11.60 -10.48 2.98
N ALA A 32 10.63 -10.58 3.88
CA ALA A 32 9.60 -11.59 3.84
C ALA A 32 8.65 -11.32 2.65
N PRO A 33 8.20 -12.35 1.89
CA PRO A 33 7.25 -12.16 0.79
C PRO A 33 5.97 -11.41 1.18
N GLU A 34 5.54 -11.56 2.44
CA GLU A 34 4.39 -10.90 3.06
C GLU A 34 4.44 -9.37 2.95
N HIS A 35 5.63 -8.78 2.85
CA HIS A 35 5.78 -7.33 2.70
C HIS A 35 5.21 -6.85 1.36
N ASP A 36 5.40 -7.62 0.29
CA ASP A 36 4.79 -7.32 -1.02
C ASP A 36 3.36 -7.86 -1.09
N LEU A 37 3.13 -9.07 -0.57
CA LEU A 37 1.84 -9.75 -0.66
C LEU A 37 0.75 -9.09 0.18
N MET A 38 1.07 -8.26 1.18
CA MET A 38 0.06 -7.57 1.99
C MET A 38 -0.89 -6.70 1.15
N LEU A 39 -0.43 -6.17 0.01
CA LEU A 39 -1.23 -5.36 -0.89
C LEU A 39 -2.26 -6.20 -1.68
N VAL A 40 -1.93 -7.47 -1.94
CA VAL A 40 -2.78 -8.42 -2.68
C VAL A 40 -3.67 -9.24 -1.75
N LEU A 41 -3.16 -9.63 -0.58
CA LEU A 41 -3.84 -10.47 0.42
C LEU A 41 -4.88 -9.69 1.24
N GLY A 42 -5.31 -8.53 0.74
CA GLY A 42 -6.28 -7.64 1.37
C GLY A 42 -5.59 -6.52 2.16
N GLY A 43 -6.21 -5.36 2.15
CA GLY A 43 -5.54 -4.11 2.51
C GLY A 43 -5.77 -3.12 1.38
N ALA A 44 -6.33 -1.95 1.70
CA ALA A 44 -6.43 -0.87 0.75
C ALA A 44 -5.26 0.08 0.98
N TYR A 45 -4.46 0.34 -0.05
CA TYR A 45 -3.50 1.43 -0.03
C TYR A 45 -4.23 2.71 -0.43
N GLY A 46 -4.71 3.47 0.56
CA GLY A 46 -5.66 4.55 0.30
C GLY A 46 -6.97 4.02 -0.28
N ASP A 47 -7.31 4.42 -1.51
CA ASP A 47 -8.49 3.97 -2.26
C ASP A 47 -8.22 2.78 -3.22
N GLU A 48 -6.97 2.30 -3.28
CA GLU A 48 -6.55 1.18 -4.11
C GLU A 48 -6.88 -0.14 -3.42
N TYR A 49 -8.04 -0.73 -3.73
CA TYR A 49 -8.48 -2.02 -3.19
C TYR A 49 -8.43 -3.13 -4.25
N ILE A 50 -7.71 -4.21 -3.93
CA ILE A 50 -7.68 -5.45 -4.74
C ILE A 50 -8.76 -6.40 -4.22
N GLY A 51 -9.81 -6.59 -5.04
CA GLY A 51 -10.94 -7.47 -4.73
C GLY A 51 -10.64 -8.95 -4.96
N ASP A 52 -11.58 -9.81 -4.56
CA ASP A 52 -11.43 -11.27 -4.67
C ASP A 52 -11.15 -11.74 -6.09
N ARG A 53 -11.77 -11.11 -7.09
CA ARG A 53 -11.59 -11.45 -8.50
C ARG A 53 -10.18 -11.10 -8.98
N GLU A 54 -9.73 -9.88 -8.72
CA GLU A 54 -8.40 -9.41 -9.13
C GLU A 54 -7.31 -10.22 -8.42
N ARG A 55 -7.53 -10.56 -7.14
CA ARG A 55 -6.67 -11.47 -6.37
C ARG A 55 -6.60 -12.88 -6.96
N ALA A 56 -7.72 -13.42 -7.45
CA ALA A 56 -7.72 -14.72 -8.13
C ALA A 56 -6.85 -14.70 -9.41
N TRP A 57 -6.95 -13.63 -10.22
CA TRP A 57 -6.08 -13.46 -11.40
C TRP A 57 -4.60 -13.31 -11.02
N PHE A 58 -4.32 -12.60 -9.92
CA PHE A 58 -2.94 -12.49 -9.43
C PHE A 58 -2.38 -13.87 -9.10
N PHE A 59 -3.09 -14.70 -8.33
CA PHE A 59 -2.60 -16.03 -7.95
C PHE A 59 -2.59 -17.05 -9.10
N GLU A 60 -3.40 -16.87 -10.14
CA GLU A 60 -3.26 -17.64 -11.38
C GLU A 60 -1.89 -17.45 -12.04
N GLY A 61 -1.34 -16.22 -11.99
CA GLY A 61 -0.01 -15.91 -12.52
C GLY A 61 1.14 -16.11 -11.53
N TYR A 62 0.94 -15.75 -10.27
CA TYR A 62 1.94 -15.81 -9.21
C TYR A 62 2.19 -17.24 -8.71
N GLY A 63 1.17 -18.09 -8.81
CA GLY A 63 1.15 -19.44 -8.27
C GLY A 63 0.80 -19.48 -6.78
N ASP A 64 0.68 -20.70 -6.26
CA ASP A 64 0.40 -20.93 -4.85
C ASP A 64 1.55 -20.43 -3.97
N VAL A 65 1.21 -19.73 -2.90
CA VAL A 65 2.15 -19.25 -1.90
C VAL A 65 1.63 -19.51 -0.49
N ASP A 66 2.43 -20.21 0.29
CA ASP A 66 2.24 -20.24 1.74
C ASP A 66 2.82 -18.96 2.33
N PHE A 67 2.03 -18.28 3.16
CA PHE A 67 2.45 -17.08 3.89
C PHE A 67 2.21 -17.26 5.38
N ASP A 68 3.06 -16.60 6.16
CA ASP A 68 2.96 -16.56 7.62
C ASP A 68 1.98 -15.45 8.03
N ALA A 69 0.90 -15.81 8.72
CA ALA A 69 -0.12 -14.88 9.15
C ALA A 69 0.38 -13.85 10.17
N GLU A 70 1.31 -14.23 11.07
CA GLU A 70 1.91 -13.32 12.04
C GLU A 70 2.84 -12.33 11.32
N CYS A 71 3.63 -12.81 10.35
CA CYS A 71 4.47 -11.95 9.52
C CYS A 71 3.62 -10.97 8.69
N LEU A 72 2.51 -11.43 8.11
CA LEU A 72 1.58 -10.60 7.37
C LEU A 72 0.95 -9.50 8.25
N ALA A 73 0.52 -9.85 9.47
CA ALA A 73 0.00 -8.87 10.43
C ALA A 73 1.07 -7.82 10.80
N TYR A 74 2.31 -8.26 11.03
CA TYR A 74 3.44 -7.37 11.27
C TYR A 74 3.71 -6.42 10.09
N CYS A 75 3.78 -6.93 8.85
CA CYS A 75 4.00 -6.10 7.66
C CYS A 75 2.92 -5.02 7.52
N ARG A 76 1.64 -5.39 7.70
CA ARG A 76 0.52 -4.45 7.68
C ARG A 76 0.59 -3.41 8.79
N ALA A 77 0.91 -3.81 10.03
CA ALA A 77 1.06 -2.88 11.14
C ALA A 77 2.20 -1.89 10.89
N SER A 78 3.34 -2.39 10.41
CA SER A 78 4.52 -1.60 10.10
C SER A 78 4.22 -0.56 9.02
N ARG A 79 3.69 -0.99 7.87
CA ARG A 79 3.29 -0.07 6.79
C ARG A 79 2.21 0.90 7.24
N GLY A 80 1.19 0.38 7.92
CA GLY A 80 0.09 1.17 8.44
C GLY A 80 0.55 2.31 9.34
N LEU A 81 1.52 2.06 10.23
CA LEU A 81 2.05 3.06 11.14
C LEU A 81 2.85 4.14 10.41
N VAL A 82 3.67 3.75 9.42
CA VAL A 82 4.44 4.69 8.58
C VAL A 82 3.49 5.59 7.79
N ASP A 83 2.49 5.00 7.13
CA ASP A 83 1.49 5.74 6.36
C ASP A 83 0.69 6.70 7.26
N VAL A 84 0.29 6.27 8.47
CA VAL A 84 -0.43 7.15 9.41
C VAL A 84 0.41 8.35 9.80
N ALA A 85 1.70 8.15 10.11
CA ALA A 85 2.60 9.24 10.47
C ALA A 85 2.78 10.22 9.31
N PHE A 86 3.11 9.70 8.12
CA PHE A 86 3.31 10.50 6.91
C PHE A 86 2.04 11.25 6.51
N LEU A 87 0.90 10.57 6.37
CA LEU A 87 -0.34 11.19 5.90
C LEU A 87 -0.92 12.19 6.90
N ALA A 88 -0.70 11.99 8.20
CA ALA A 88 -1.09 12.98 9.21
C ALA A 88 -0.24 14.26 9.10
N GLU A 89 1.06 14.12 8.84
CA GLU A 89 1.96 15.25 8.57
C GLU A 89 1.49 16.01 7.33
N GLU A 90 1.29 15.32 6.21
CA GLU A 90 0.85 15.92 4.95
C GLU A 90 -0.53 16.58 5.07
N ALA A 91 -1.49 15.97 5.77
CA ALA A 91 -2.84 16.52 5.90
C ALA A 91 -2.90 17.76 6.82
N PHE A 92 -2.18 17.73 7.95
CA PHE A 92 -2.47 18.61 9.09
C PHE A 92 -1.36 19.61 9.44
N THR A 93 -0.23 19.62 8.72
CA THR A 93 0.81 20.65 8.91
C THR A 93 0.56 21.91 8.06
N ALA A 94 1.46 22.89 8.17
CA ALA A 94 1.35 24.14 7.43
C ALA A 94 1.50 23.89 5.91
N PRO A 95 0.81 24.65 5.04
CA PRO A 95 0.96 24.53 3.59
C PRO A 95 2.42 24.62 3.16
N ASP A 96 2.82 23.84 2.15
CA ASP A 96 4.13 24.03 1.52
C ASP A 96 4.12 25.38 0.77
N PRO A 97 4.95 26.37 1.17
CA PRO A 97 5.00 27.66 0.49
C PRO A 97 5.51 27.55 -0.96
N GLY A 98 6.10 26.42 -1.36
CA GLY A 98 6.55 26.13 -2.71
C GLY A 98 5.47 25.59 -3.66
N LEU A 99 4.31 25.17 -3.16
CA LEU A 99 3.23 24.60 -3.97
C LEU A 99 2.14 25.65 -4.29
N PRO A 100 1.53 25.59 -5.49
CA PRO A 100 0.32 26.35 -5.76
C PRO A 100 -0.78 26.01 -4.74
N ALA A 101 -1.47 27.02 -4.22
CA ALA A 101 -2.43 26.86 -3.12
C ALA A 101 -3.54 25.82 -3.40
N ASP A 102 -3.99 25.70 -4.64
CA ASP A 102 -5.00 24.70 -5.02
C ASP A 102 -4.44 23.28 -5.06
N SER A 103 -3.18 23.13 -5.48
CA SER A 103 -2.47 21.85 -5.47
C SER A 103 -2.21 21.38 -4.04
N ASP A 104 -1.75 22.28 -3.15
CA ASP A 104 -1.58 22.02 -1.72
C ASP A 104 -2.90 21.56 -1.09
N ARG A 105 -3.99 22.32 -1.28
CA ARG A 105 -5.31 21.97 -0.75
C ARG A 105 -5.80 20.61 -1.26
N GLY A 106 -5.63 20.34 -2.56
CA GLY A 106 -6.04 19.08 -3.18
C GLY A 106 -5.29 17.89 -2.57
N TRP A 107 -3.96 18.02 -2.44
CA TRP A 107 -3.13 16.98 -1.84
C TRP A 107 -3.49 16.73 -0.38
N ARG A 108 -3.61 17.77 0.44
CA ARG A 108 -3.98 17.63 1.86
C ARG A 108 -5.33 16.95 2.08
N THR A 109 -6.29 17.26 1.20
CA THR A 109 -7.61 16.61 1.23
C THR A 109 -7.48 15.11 0.92
N ARG A 110 -6.67 14.76 -0.08
CA ARG A 110 -6.39 13.36 -0.43
C ARG A 110 -5.64 12.65 0.70
N ALA A 111 -4.63 13.27 1.29
CA ALA A 111 -3.87 12.71 2.41
C ALA A 111 -4.78 12.40 3.61
N ALA A 112 -5.69 13.31 3.97
CA ALA A 112 -6.68 13.07 5.03
C ALA A 112 -7.62 11.90 4.72
N GLN A 113 -8.03 11.73 3.45
CA GLN A 113 -8.84 10.60 3.03
C GLN A 113 -8.06 9.29 3.11
N MET A 114 -6.84 9.24 2.58
CA MET A 114 -5.97 8.07 2.66
C MET A 114 -5.67 7.68 4.11
N LEU A 115 -5.44 8.66 4.98
CA LEU A 115 -5.28 8.46 6.42
C LEU A 115 -6.51 7.78 7.03
N ALA A 116 -7.72 8.26 6.70
CA ALA A 116 -8.95 7.66 7.19
C ALA A 116 -9.14 6.21 6.73
N HIS A 117 -8.71 5.87 5.50
CA HIS A 117 -8.79 4.51 4.97
C HIS A 117 -7.95 3.51 5.78
N GLN A 118 -6.83 3.93 6.38
CA GLN A 118 -6.00 3.04 7.22
C GLN A 118 -6.77 2.45 8.41
N PHE A 119 -7.77 3.18 8.90
CA PHE A 119 -8.63 2.77 10.01
C PHE A 119 -10.00 2.23 9.55
N GLY A 120 -10.22 2.16 8.23
CA GLY A 120 -11.42 1.56 7.65
C GLY A 120 -11.39 0.01 7.72
N PRO A 121 -12.48 -0.67 7.33
CA PRO A 121 -12.58 -2.14 7.39
C PRO A 121 -11.50 -2.88 6.58
N THR A 122 -10.97 -2.23 5.54
CA THR A 122 -9.93 -2.76 4.67
C THR A 122 -8.57 -2.09 4.90
N GLY A 123 -8.45 -1.19 5.88
CA GLY A 123 -7.21 -0.49 6.16
C GLY A 123 -6.17 -1.39 6.81
N PHE A 124 -4.89 -1.11 6.57
CA PHE A 124 -3.80 -1.95 7.09
C PHE A 124 -3.78 -2.03 8.61
N ILE A 125 -4.07 -0.95 9.33
CA ILE A 125 -4.13 -0.94 10.80
C ILE A 125 -5.26 -1.86 11.28
N SER A 126 -6.46 -1.71 10.71
CA SER A 126 -7.60 -2.55 11.08
C SER A 126 -7.35 -4.02 10.83
N LEU A 127 -6.78 -4.37 9.68
CA LEU A 127 -6.48 -5.76 9.31
C LEU A 127 -5.36 -6.36 10.16
N ALA A 128 -4.35 -5.57 10.54
CA ALA A 128 -3.29 -6.03 11.42
C ALA A 128 -3.78 -6.35 12.84
N LEU A 129 -4.79 -5.62 13.32
CA LEU A 129 -5.35 -5.81 14.66
C LEU A 129 -6.46 -6.88 14.73
N ALA A 130 -6.94 -7.36 13.58
CA ALA A 130 -7.98 -8.38 13.50
C ALA A 130 -7.44 -9.83 13.57
N GLY A 131 -6.11 -10.00 13.59
CA GLY A 131 -5.40 -11.28 13.65
C GLY A 131 -5.13 -11.75 15.08
#